data_AF-A0A925Q4T8-F1
#
_entry.id   AF-A0A925Q4T8-F1
#
_cell.length_a   1.000
_cell.length_b   1.000
_cell.length_c   1.000
_cell.angle_alpha   90.00
_cell.angle_beta   90.00
_cell.angle_gamma   90.00
#
_symmetry.space_group_name_H-M   'P 1'
#
loop_
_entity.id
_entity.type
_entity.pdbx_description
1 polymer ?
#
loop_
_entity_poly.entity_id
_entity_poly.type
_entity_poly.pdbx_seq_one_letter_code
_entity_poly.pdbx_strand_id
1 'polypeptide(L)'
;SNARLFAMGFLTNALNPKIAVFYLSVFPQFVRPEHGSVLAQSLTLGFVQIAVSFGVNLAIILSAAQLAAWFARNPLWLGVQRWVMGCVLGGLAVRLALDDRRN
;
A
#
# COMPACT_ATOMS: atom_id res chain seq x y z
N SER A 1 7.93 24.40 13.55
CA SER A 1 7.94 23.36 14.59
C SER A 1 7.36 22.08 14.01
N ASN A 2 8.17 21.03 13.90
CA ASN A 2 7.77 19.74 13.33
C ASN A 2 6.54 19.13 14.04
N ALA A 3 6.36 19.43 15.33
CA ALA A 3 5.19 19.03 16.11
C ALA A 3 3.87 19.63 15.57
N ARG A 4 3.89 20.88 15.07
CA ARG A 4 2.70 21.52 14.49
C ARG A 4 2.35 20.92 13.14
N LEU A 5 3.34 20.58 12.31
CA LEU A 5 3.13 19.88 11.04
C LEU A 5 2.64 18.45 11.25
N PHE A 6 3.18 17.75 12.25
CA PHE A 6 2.70 16.43 12.66
C PHE A 6 1.26 16.48 13.16
N ALA A 7 0.94 17.41 14.07
CA ALA A 7 -0.43 17.59 14.56
C ALA A 7 -1.39 17.97 13.42
N MET A 8 -0.97 18.82 12.49
CA MET A 8 -1.78 19.20 11.34
C MET A 8 -2.02 18.03 10.38
N GLY A 9 -1.00 17.23 10.07
CA GLY A 9 -1.14 16.03 9.25
C GLY A 9 -1.97 14.93 9.94
N PHE A 10 -1.80 14.79 11.25
CA PHE A 10 -2.58 13.87 12.09
C PHE A 10 -4.04 14.28 12.14
N LEU A 11 -4.34 15.54 12.47
CA LEU A 11 -5.73 16.05 12.44
C LEU A 11 -6.32 15.94 11.04
N THR A 12 -5.57 16.24 9.97
CA THR A 12 -6.09 16.15 8.59
C THR A 12 -6.43 14.70 8.21
N ASN A 13 -5.63 13.72 8.62
CA ASN A 13 -5.95 12.30 8.42
C ASN A 13 -7.10 11.84 9.33
N ALA A 14 -7.10 12.24 10.59
CA ALA A 14 -8.13 11.87 11.57
C ALA A 14 -9.50 12.49 11.23
N LEU A 15 -9.52 13.72 10.71
CA LEU A 15 -10.71 14.40 10.20
C LEU A 15 -11.04 14.00 8.75
N ASN A 16 -10.32 13.08 8.12
CA ASN A 16 -10.66 12.65 6.78
C ASN A 16 -12.02 11.91 6.82
N PRO A 17 -13.10 12.51 6.30
CA PRO A 17 -14.46 12.05 6.57
C PRO A 17 -14.70 10.65 6.01
N LYS A 18 -13.90 10.20 5.02
CA LYS A 18 -14.03 8.88 4.42
C LYS A 18 -13.68 7.75 5.41
N ILE A 19 -12.60 7.93 6.17
CA ILE A 19 -12.16 6.95 7.18
C ILE A 19 -13.08 7.02 8.39
N ALA A 20 -13.44 8.24 8.83
CA ALA A 20 -14.36 8.42 9.96
C ALA A 20 -15.75 7.81 9.68
N VAL A 21 -16.31 8.01 8.48
CA VAL A 21 -17.61 7.42 8.08
C VAL A 21 -17.50 5.90 7.93
N PHE A 22 -16.41 5.38 7.36
CA PHE A 22 -16.18 3.94 7.30
C PHE A 22 -16.14 3.33 8.71
N TYR A 23 -15.35 3.92 9.62
CA TYR A 23 -15.33 3.48 11.02
C TYR A 23 -16.71 3.62 11.66
N LEU A 24 -17.36 4.79 11.63
CA LEU A 24 -18.70 4.96 12.22
C LEU A 24 -19.78 4.03 11.62
N SER A 25 -19.59 3.48 10.42
CA SER A 25 -20.52 2.52 9.81
C SER A 25 -20.21 1.06 10.17
N VAL A 26 -18.94 0.71 10.36
CA VAL A 26 -18.47 -0.65 10.68
C VAL A 26 -18.43 -0.87 12.20
N PHE A 27 -17.96 0.13 12.94
CA PHE A 27 -17.76 0.11 14.38
C PHE A 27 -19.02 -0.17 15.22
N PRO A 28 -20.20 0.45 14.96
CA PRO A 28 -21.41 0.18 15.76
C PRO A 28 -21.95 -1.25 15.59
N GLN A 29 -21.53 -1.99 14.55
CA GLN A 29 -21.94 -3.38 14.35
C GLN A 29 -21.21 -4.33 15.32
N PHE A 30 -20.05 -3.91 15.85
CA PHE A 30 -19.20 -4.71 16.74
C PHE A 30 -19.12 -4.16 18.18
N VAL A 31 -19.60 -2.94 18.41
CA VAL A 31 -19.63 -2.32 19.74
C VAL A 31 -20.98 -2.53 20.38
N ARG A 32 -20.99 -3.25 21.51
CA ARG A 32 -22.12 -3.29 22.42
C ARG A 32 -21.80 -2.37 23.61
N PRO A 33 -22.49 -1.22 23.78
CA PRO A 33 -22.27 -0.30 24.91
C PRO A 33 -22.40 -0.98 26.28
N GLU A 34 -23.12 -2.09 26.32
CA GLU A 34 -23.42 -2.91 27.49
C GLU A 34 -22.18 -3.66 28.06
N HIS A 35 -21.09 -3.79 27.29
CA HIS A 35 -19.92 -4.62 27.65
C HIS A 35 -18.65 -3.81 28.00
N GLY A 36 -18.74 -2.49 28.16
CA GLY A 36 -17.64 -1.64 28.63
C GLY A 36 -17.33 -0.41 27.76
N SER A 37 -16.15 0.18 27.95
CA SER A 37 -15.75 1.41 27.25
C SER A 37 -15.58 1.19 25.75
N VAL A 38 -16.41 1.89 24.96
CA VAL A 38 -16.37 1.91 23.48
C VAL A 38 -14.97 2.23 22.96
N LEU A 39 -14.26 3.18 23.60
CA LEU A 39 -12.90 3.58 23.22
C LEU A 39 -11.90 2.42 23.34
N ALA A 40 -12.00 1.61 24.40
CA ALA A 40 -11.11 0.48 24.59
C ALA A 40 -11.32 -0.58 23.50
N GLN A 41 -12.59 -0.88 23.19
CA GLN A 41 -12.95 -1.78 22.10
C GLN A 41 -12.46 -1.24 20.74
N SER A 42 -12.51 0.08 20.51
CA SER A 42 -11.98 0.72 19.29
C SER A 42 -10.49 0.56 19.13
N LEU A 43 -9.75 0.82 20.19
CA LEU A 43 -8.31 0.71 20.16
C LEU A 43 -7.88 -0.75 19.95
N THR A 44 -8.55 -1.71 20.59
CA THR A 44 -8.28 -3.14 20.39
C THR A 44 -8.57 -3.57 18.95
N LEU A 45 -9.74 -3.25 18.40
CA LEU A 45 -10.09 -3.60 17.02
C LEU A 45 -9.15 -2.94 15.99
N GLY A 46 -8.83 -1.66 16.19
CA GLY A 46 -7.86 -0.94 15.35
C GLY A 46 -6.47 -1.56 15.42
N PHE A 47 -6.01 -1.93 16.61
CA PHE A 47 -4.71 -2.59 16.80
C PHE A 47 -4.66 -3.96 16.12
N VAL A 48 -5.71 -4.78 16.26
CA VAL A 48 -5.83 -6.07 15.58
C VAL A 48 -5.77 -5.87 14.06
N GLN A 49 -6.51 -4.91 13.53
CA GLN A 49 -6.49 -4.61 12.10
C GLN A 49 -5.11 -4.18 11.60
N ILE A 50 -4.42 -3.31 12.35
CA ILE A 50 -3.05 -2.89 12.02
C ILE A 50 -2.10 -4.09 12.04
N ALA A 51 -2.15 -4.91 13.10
CA ALA A 51 -1.29 -6.07 13.26
C ALA A 51 -1.48 -7.09 12.12
N VAL A 52 -2.73 -7.40 11.77
CA VAL A 52 -3.04 -8.31 10.66
C VAL A 52 -2.60 -7.73 9.32
N SER A 53 -2.91 -6.46 9.05
CA SER A 53 -2.54 -5.80 7.79
C SER A 53 -1.04 -5.72 7.61
N PHE A 54 -0.31 -5.40 8.68
CA PHE A 54 1.14 -5.37 8.70
C PHE A 54 1.72 -6.78 8.49
N GLY A 55 1.21 -7.79 9.22
CA GLY A 55 1.66 -9.17 9.08
C GLY A 55 1.48 -9.73 7.67
N VAL A 56 0.32 -9.48 7.05
CA VAL A 56 0.03 -9.91 5.67
C VAL A 56 0.93 -9.17 4.68
N ASN A 57 1.07 -7.85 4.79
CA ASN A 57 1.97 -7.10 3.89
C ASN A 57 3.42 -7.56 4.03
N LEU A 58 3.89 -7.73 5.26
CA LEU A 58 5.24 -8.20 5.53
C LEU A 58 5.45 -9.59 4.93
N ALA A 59 4.51 -10.52 5.09
CA ALA A 59 4.57 -11.84 4.49
C ALA A 59 4.65 -11.76 2.96
N ILE A 60 3.79 -10.96 2.32
CA ILE A 60 3.80 -10.76 0.87
C ILE A 60 5.14 -10.20 0.40
N ILE A 61 5.67 -9.18 1.09
CA ILE A 61 6.96 -8.55 0.74
C ILE A 61 8.10 -9.56 0.89
N LEU A 62 8.15 -10.32 1.99
CA LEU A 62 9.19 -11.32 2.23
C LEU A 62 9.12 -12.46 1.21
N SER A 63 7.92 -12.93 0.87
CA SER A 63 7.71 -13.93 -0.18
C SER A 63 8.15 -13.39 -1.54
N ALA A 64 7.72 -12.18 -1.91
CA ALA A 64 8.10 -11.54 -3.16
C ALA A 64 9.63 -11.32 -3.24
N ALA A 65 10.27 -10.93 -2.14
CA ALA A 65 11.72 -10.76 -2.05
C ALA A 65 12.46 -12.09 -2.22
N GLN A 66 11.97 -13.18 -1.61
CA GLN A 66 12.54 -14.52 -1.81
C GLN A 66 12.38 -15.00 -3.26
N LEU A 67 11.20 -14.83 -3.85
CA LEU A 67 10.94 -15.13 -5.26
C LEU A 67 11.86 -14.31 -6.18
N ALA A 68 11.97 -12.99 -5.95
CA ALA A 68 12.85 -12.11 -6.71
C ALA A 68 14.33 -12.50 -6.56
N ALA A 69 14.78 -12.86 -5.36
CA ALA A 69 16.16 -13.32 -5.13
C ALA A 69 16.44 -14.68 -5.79
N TRP A 70 15.46 -15.60 -5.80
CA TRP A 70 15.55 -16.87 -6.51
C TRP A 70 15.65 -16.66 -8.03
N PHE A 71 14.80 -15.77 -8.57
CA PHE A 71 14.85 -15.40 -9.98
C PHE A 71 16.16 -14.67 -10.35
N ALA A 72 16.67 -13.79 -9.50
CA ALA A 72 17.93 -13.07 -9.73
C ALA A 72 19.15 -14.01 -9.72
N ARG A 73 19.07 -15.15 -9.03
CA ARG A 73 20.10 -16.20 -9.08
C ARG A 73 20.05 -17.03 -10.37
N ASN A 74 18.99 -16.92 -11.16
CA ASN A 74 18.82 -17.67 -12.39
C ASN A 74 19.25 -16.82 -13.60
N PRO A 75 20.39 -17.13 -14.27
CA PRO A 75 20.94 -16.29 -15.34
C PRO A 75 20.00 -16.11 -16.55
N LEU A 76 19.04 -17.02 -16.73
CA LEU A 76 17.99 -16.91 -17.74
C LEU A 76 17.03 -15.74 -17.46
N TRP A 77 16.68 -15.48 -16.20
CA TRP A 77 15.74 -14.41 -15.85
C TRP A 77 16.35 -13.01 -15.95
N LEU A 78 17.65 -12.88 -15.64
CA LEU A 78 18.40 -11.66 -15.94
C LEU A 78 18.40 -11.35 -17.44
N GLY A 79 18.50 -12.38 -18.29
CA GLY A 79 18.40 -12.27 -19.74
C GLY A 79 17.03 -11.78 -20.20
N VAL A 80 15.95 -12.37 -19.68
CA VAL A 80 14.56 -11.98 -19.98
C VAL A 80 14.29 -10.53 -19.53
N GLN A 81 14.70 -10.14 -18.32
CA GLN A 81 14.52 -8.78 -17.83
C GLN A 81 15.20 -7.75 -18.72
N ARG A 82 16.43 -8.03 -19.18
CA ARG A 82 17.16 -7.18 -20.14
C ARG A 82 16.42 -7.07 -21.48
N TRP A 83 15.91 -8.18 -21.99
CA TRP A 83 15.18 -8.20 -23.26
C TRP A 83 13.85 -7.45 -23.18
N VAL A 84 13.07 -7.64 -22.10
CA VAL A 84 11.81 -6.93 -21.88
C VAL A 84 12.04 -5.43 -21.77
N MET A 85 13.04 -5.01 -20.98
CA MET A 85 13.35 -3.59 -20.82
C MET A 85 13.82 -2.97 -22.14
N GLY A 86 14.64 -3.69 -22.91
CA GLY A 86 15.04 -3.30 -24.26
C GLY A 86 13.86 -3.19 -25.23
N CYS A 87 12.92 -4.14 -25.21
CA CYS A 87 11.70 -4.10 -26.02
C CYS A 87 10.78 -2.94 -25.63
N VAL A 88 10.61 -2.67 -24.34
CA VAL A 88 9.79 -1.55 -23.86
C VAL A 88 10.40 -0.23 -24.30
N LEU A 89 11.70 -0.01 -24.08
CA LEU A 89 12.38 1.21 -24.50
C LEU A 89 12.42 1.36 -26.02
N GLY A 90 12.68 0.28 -26.74
CA GLY A 90 12.64 0.26 -28.21
C GLY A 90 11.24 0.57 -28.74
N GLY A 91 10.20 -0.03 -28.18
CA GLY A 91 8.81 0.25 -28.51
C GLY A 91 8.42 1.69 -28.19
N LEU A 92 8.89 2.24 -27.06
CA LEU A 92 8.68 3.63 -26.68
C LEU A 92 9.38 4.59 -27.65
N ALA A 93 10.61 4.25 -28.07
CA ALA A 93 11.37 5.02 -29.05
C ALA A 93 10.72 5.00 -30.44
N VAL A 94 10.20 3.84 -30.87
CA VAL A 94 9.43 3.74 -32.12
C VAL A 94 8.15 4.55 -32.03
N ARG A 95 7.42 4.45 -30.91
CA ARG A 95 6.21 5.24 -30.69
C ARG A 95 6.51 6.74 -30.71
N LEU A 96 7.57 7.19 -30.02
CA LEU A 96 8.02 8.58 -30.05
C LEU A 96 8.40 9.01 -31.47
N ALA A 97 9.17 8.21 -32.22
CA ALA A 97 9.55 8.54 -33.60
C ALA A 97 8.34 8.59 -34.56
N LEU A 98 7.27 7.87 -34.27
CA LEU A 98 6.02 7.92 -35.04
C LEU A 98 5.10 9.07 -34.61
N ASP A 99 5.05 9.40 -33.31
CA ASP A 99 4.30 10.57 -32.79
C ASP A 99 4.98 11.90 -33.17
N ASP A 100 6.31 11.96 -33.14
CA ASP A 100 7.11 13.15 -33.51
C ASP A 100 7.04 13.46 -35.01
N ARG A 101 6.73 12.45 -35.83
CA ARG A 101 6.47 12.61 -37.28
C ARG A 101 5.07 13.14 -37.61
N ARG A 102 4.21 13.33 -36.61
CA ARG A 102 2.79 13.69 -36.78
C ARG A 102 2.44 15.12 -36.35
N ASN A 103 3.42 15.91 -35.89
CA ASN A 103 3.27 17.34 -35.58
C ASN A 103 4.03 18.23 -36.54
#